data_AF-A0A353H0D6-F1
#
_entry.id   AF-A0A353H0D6-F1
#
_cell.length_a   1.000
_cell.length_b   1.000
_cell.length_c   1.000
_cell.angle_alpha   90.00
_cell.angle_beta   90.00
_cell.angle_gamma   90.00
#
_symmetry.space_group_name_H-M   'P 1'
#
loop_
_entity.id
_entity.type
_entity.pdbx_description
1 polymer ?
#
loop_
_entity_poly.entity_id
_entity_poly.type
_entity_poly.pdbx_seq_one_letter_code
_entity_poly.pdbx_strand_id
1 'polypeptide(L)'
;MITLLILIGIITGVQIHRHRIPATSEEEINELAQVRKMLAGTRKRSPFTSTLDQARRWLASARIRRIYAQLMKHCADLNNPRPPSFTPLEFQPRLNELFPTLMTETTLLTNTYVSIRYGEYPETLDEMQQIHEAWEKVNKTARELIREQKKRMRTY
;
A
#
# COMPACT_ATOMS: atom_id res chain seq x y z
N MET A 1 30.23 -16.74 14.77
CA MET A 1 29.24 -17.83 14.90
C MET A 1 28.22 -17.64 16.03
N ILE A 2 28.43 -16.74 17.00
CA ILE A 2 27.52 -16.55 18.17
C ILE A 2 26.53 -15.38 17.96
N THR A 3 26.84 -14.42 17.09
CA THR A 3 25.96 -13.26 16.78
C THR A 3 24.75 -13.62 15.91
N LEU A 4 24.81 -14.71 15.16
CA LEU A 4 23.72 -15.14 14.27
C LEU A 4 22.55 -15.81 15.03
N LEU A 5 22.80 -16.31 16.26
CA LEU A 5 21.79 -17.01 17.07
C LEU A 5 20.89 -16.04 17.88
N ILE A 6 21.36 -14.84 18.18
CA ILE A 6 20.60 -13.85 18.96
C ILE A 6 19.52 -13.18 18.09
N LEU A 7 19.76 -13.05 16.78
CA LEU A 7 18.81 -12.43 15.86
C LEU A 7 17.63 -13.35 15.50
N ILE A 8 17.84 -14.67 15.52
CA ILE A 8 16.76 -15.67 15.37
C ILE A 8 15.86 -15.69 16.62
N GLY A 9 16.40 -15.38 17.80
CA GLY A 9 15.65 -15.33 19.06
C GLY A 9 14.59 -14.22 19.13
N ILE A 10 14.81 -13.08 18.48
CA ILE A 10 13.84 -11.97 18.47
C ILE A 10 12.67 -12.27 17.51
N ILE A 11 12.95 -12.95 16.39
CA ILE A 11 11.94 -13.31 15.38
C ILE A 11 11.09 -14.51 15.84
N THR A 12 11.67 -15.48 16.56
CA THR A 12 10.93 -16.65 17.09
C THR A 12 10.15 -16.37 18.37
N GLY A 13 10.55 -15.38 19.18
CA GLY A 13 9.87 -15.03 20.43
C GLY A 13 8.46 -14.43 20.26
N VAL A 14 8.21 -13.71 19.16
CA VAL A 14 6.88 -13.11 18.88
C VAL A 14 5.87 -14.18 18.43
N GLN A 15 6.33 -15.30 17.88
CA GLN A 15 5.47 -16.35 17.32
C GLN A 15 5.07 -17.43 18.34
N ILE A 16 5.82 -17.60 19.44
CA ILE A 16 5.51 -18.57 20.50
C ILE A 16 4.69 -17.95 21.65
N HIS A 17 4.69 -16.62 21.82
CA HIS A 17 3.86 -15.99 22.86
C HIS A 17 2.37 -15.88 22.50
N ARG A 18 1.96 -16.19 21.26
CA ARG A 18 0.53 -16.30 20.92
C ARG A 18 -0.16 -17.54 21.50
N HIS A 19 0.59 -18.47 22.13
CA HIS A 19 0.04 -19.74 22.61
C HIS A 19 0.34 -20.14 24.06
N ARG A 20 0.60 -19.17 24.95
CA ARG A 20 0.39 -19.39 26.39
C ARG A 20 -0.31 -18.20 27.04
N ILE A 21 -1.60 -18.08 26.76
CA ILE A 21 -2.52 -17.38 27.65
C ILE A 21 -2.55 -18.23 28.94
N PRO A 22 -2.16 -17.71 30.11
CA PRO A 22 -2.35 -18.41 31.37
C PRO A 22 -3.85 -18.70 31.50
N ALA A 23 -4.21 -19.92 31.90
CA ALA A 23 -5.59 -20.31 32.15
C ALA A 23 -6.20 -19.34 33.18
N THR A 24 -6.82 -18.29 32.66
CA THR A 24 -7.65 -17.34 33.38
C THR A 24 -8.83 -18.18 33.84
N SER A 25 -9.16 -18.15 35.14
CA SER A 25 -10.26 -18.95 35.67
C SER A 25 -11.52 -18.68 34.83
N GLU A 26 -12.27 -19.74 34.55
CA GLU A 26 -13.48 -19.63 33.71
C GLU A 26 -14.46 -18.59 34.26
N GLU A 27 -14.43 -18.36 35.57
CA GLU A 27 -15.17 -17.31 36.29
C GLU A 27 -14.74 -15.89 35.88
N GLU A 28 -13.44 -15.58 35.85
CA GLU A 28 -12.95 -14.26 35.43
C GLU A 28 -13.27 -14.00 33.94
N ILE A 29 -13.16 -15.03 33.10
CA ILE A 29 -13.54 -14.93 31.67
C ILE A 29 -15.03 -14.64 31.53
N ASN A 30 -15.87 -15.29 32.33
CA ASN A 30 -17.32 -15.14 32.27
C ASN A 30 -17.78 -13.79 32.86
N GLU A 31 -17.14 -13.30 33.93
CA GLU A 31 -17.38 -11.96 34.49
C GLU A 31 -16.98 -10.86 33.50
N LEU A 32 -15.80 -10.96 32.88
CA LEU A 32 -15.37 -10.04 31.82
C LEU A 32 -16.30 -10.10 30.61
N ALA A 33 -16.82 -11.27 30.26
CA ALA A 33 -17.80 -11.44 29.20
C ALA A 33 -19.15 -10.80 29.57
N GLN A 34 -19.61 -10.95 30.82
CA GLN A 34 -20.85 -10.35 31.32
C GLN A 34 -20.78 -8.84 31.33
N VAL A 35 -19.69 -8.27 31.87
CA VAL A 35 -19.45 -6.83 31.88
C VAL A 35 -19.38 -6.29 30.44
N ARG A 36 -18.69 -7.00 29.53
CA ARG A 36 -18.69 -6.65 28.10
C ARG A 36 -20.07 -6.70 27.48
N LYS A 37 -20.91 -7.69 27.83
CA LYS A 37 -22.28 -7.83 27.31
C LYS A 37 -23.19 -6.72 27.83
N MET A 38 -23.02 -6.30 29.08
CA MET A 38 -23.71 -5.15 29.67
C MET A 38 -23.25 -3.82 29.04
N LEU A 39 -21.94 -3.66 28.79
CA LEU A 39 -21.39 -2.49 28.09
C LEU A 39 -21.70 -2.48 26.58
N ALA A 40 -21.93 -3.65 25.97
CA ALA A 40 -22.29 -3.77 24.56
C ALA A 40 -23.77 -3.47 24.27
N GLY A 41 -24.62 -3.45 25.30
CA GLY A 41 -26.07 -3.22 25.17
C GLY A 41 -26.48 -1.86 24.62
N THR A 42 -25.57 -0.89 24.51
CA THR A 42 -25.89 0.50 24.07
C THR A 42 -24.95 1.08 23.04
N ARG A 43 -24.13 0.27 22.34
CA ARG A 43 -23.31 0.78 21.23
C ARG A 43 -24.03 0.62 19.89
N LYS A 44 -25.14 1.35 19.70
CA LYS A 44 -25.65 1.64 18.35
C LYS A 44 -24.50 2.33 17.60
N ARG A 45 -23.84 1.63 16.67
CA ARG A 45 -22.85 2.23 15.76
C ARG A 45 -23.51 3.44 15.11
N SER A 46 -22.95 4.63 15.34
CA SER A 46 -23.51 5.87 14.81
C SER A 46 -23.52 5.82 13.27
N PRO A 47 -24.64 6.06 12.59
CA PRO A 47 -24.70 6.10 11.13
C PRO A 47 -23.75 7.13 10.52
N PHE A 48 -23.30 8.12 11.30
CA PHE A 48 -22.38 9.18 10.89
C PHE A 48 -20.96 8.68 10.56
N THR A 49 -20.50 7.55 11.09
CA THR A 49 -19.16 7.02 10.76
C THR A 49 -19.11 6.47 9.33
N SER A 50 -20.23 5.96 8.81
CA SER A 50 -20.30 5.37 7.47
C SER A 50 -20.03 6.39 6.35
N THR A 51 -20.56 7.62 6.49
CA THR A 51 -20.41 8.69 5.50
C THR A 51 -18.98 9.22 5.48
N LEU A 52 -18.35 9.38 6.64
CA LEU A 52 -16.95 9.81 6.74
C LEU A 52 -15.99 8.77 6.17
N ASP A 53 -16.22 7.48 6.43
CA ASP A 53 -15.39 6.40 5.89
C ASP A 53 -15.54 6.27 4.37
N GLN A 54 -16.75 6.47 3.84
CA GLN A 54 -16.97 6.51 2.40
C GLN A 54 -16.26 7.71 1.73
N ALA A 55 -16.32 8.90 2.35
CA ALA A 55 -15.60 10.07 1.87
C ALA A 55 -14.07 9.86 1.88
N ARG A 56 -13.54 9.22 2.93
CA ARG A 56 -12.12 8.84 3.02
C ARG A 56 -11.72 7.88 1.90
N ARG A 57 -12.50 6.82 1.66
CA ARG A 57 -12.27 5.87 0.57
C ARG A 57 -12.28 6.55 -0.80
N TRP A 58 -13.23 7.45 -1.02
CA TRP A 58 -13.32 8.23 -2.25
C TRP A 58 -12.07 9.12 -2.46
N LEU A 59 -11.62 9.81 -1.41
CA LEU A 59 -10.43 10.65 -1.46
C LEU A 59 -9.16 9.83 -1.71
N ALA A 60 -8.99 8.71 -1.01
CA ALA A 60 -7.87 7.78 -1.21
C ALA A 60 -7.85 7.26 -2.66
N SER A 61 -9.02 6.88 -3.17
CA SER A 61 -9.20 6.43 -4.55
C SER A 61 -8.80 7.49 -5.57
N ALA A 62 -9.25 8.73 -5.39
CA ALA A 62 -8.89 9.84 -6.25
C ALA A 62 -7.38 10.12 -6.23
N ARG A 63 -6.75 10.04 -5.05
CA ARG A 63 -5.30 10.20 -4.89
C ARG A 63 -4.53 9.13 -5.66
N ILE A 64 -4.93 7.87 -5.57
CA ILE A 64 -4.23 6.77 -6.26
C ILE A 64 -4.43 6.86 -7.79
N ARG A 65 -5.65 7.19 -8.26
CA ARG A 65 -5.87 7.46 -9.70
C ARG A 65 -4.96 8.59 -10.19
N ARG A 66 -4.80 9.64 -9.40
CA ARG A 66 -3.88 10.75 -9.72
C ARG A 66 -2.42 10.30 -9.78
N ILE A 67 -1.97 9.49 -8.83
CA ILE A 67 -0.62 8.92 -8.82
C ILE A 67 -0.37 8.10 -10.10
N TYR A 68 -1.27 7.18 -10.44
CA TYR A 68 -1.11 6.35 -11.63
C TYR A 68 -1.15 7.19 -12.92
N ALA A 69 -2.00 8.21 -13.00
CA ALA A 69 -2.01 9.13 -14.14
C ALA A 69 -0.68 9.91 -14.28
N GLN A 70 -0.07 10.32 -13.17
CA GLN A 70 1.25 10.96 -13.20
C GLN A 70 2.35 9.99 -13.61
N LEU A 71 2.30 8.72 -13.20
CA LEU A 71 3.20 7.69 -13.68
C LEU A 71 3.11 7.56 -15.21
N MET A 72 1.89 7.46 -15.77
CA MET A 72 1.69 7.39 -17.22
C MET A 72 2.23 8.63 -17.95
N LYS A 73 2.09 9.81 -17.35
CA LYS A 73 2.68 11.04 -17.88
C LYS A 73 4.20 10.95 -17.93
N HIS A 74 4.85 10.48 -16.86
CA HIS A 74 6.31 10.29 -16.85
C HIS A 74 6.77 9.31 -17.92
N CYS A 75 6.05 8.21 -18.12
CA CYS A 75 6.34 7.25 -19.19
C CYS A 75 6.26 7.92 -20.57
N ALA A 76 5.24 8.75 -20.82
CA ALA A 76 5.12 9.51 -22.06
C ALA A 76 6.26 10.52 -22.24
N ASP A 77 6.65 11.25 -21.18
CA ASP A 77 7.76 12.20 -21.20
C ASP A 77 9.12 11.49 -21.45
N LEU A 78 9.22 10.20 -21.10
CA LEU A 78 10.34 9.31 -21.37
C LEU A 78 10.25 8.57 -22.73
N ASN A 79 9.37 9.03 -23.63
CA ASN A 79 9.11 8.44 -24.96
C ASN A 79 8.63 6.98 -24.91
N ASN A 80 8.08 6.53 -23.79
CA ASN A 80 7.50 5.21 -23.61
C ASN A 80 6.02 5.31 -23.16
N PRO A 81 5.12 5.97 -23.94
CA PRO A 81 3.73 6.06 -23.55
C PRO A 81 3.05 4.67 -23.54
N ARG A 82 2.15 4.44 -22.58
CA ARG A 82 1.30 3.25 -22.58
C ARG A 82 0.31 3.32 -23.75
N PRO A 83 0.28 2.32 -24.66
CA PRO A 83 -0.73 2.28 -25.72
C PRO A 83 -2.15 2.21 -25.14
N PRO A 84 -3.15 2.83 -25.79
CA PRO A 84 -4.53 2.81 -25.29
C PRO A 84 -5.15 1.40 -25.29
N SER A 85 -4.68 0.51 -26.17
CA SER A 85 -5.09 -0.89 -26.24
C SER A 85 -4.52 -1.77 -25.13
N PHE A 86 -3.50 -1.30 -24.40
CA PHE A 86 -2.86 -2.08 -23.34
C PHE A 86 -3.55 -1.79 -22.01
N THR A 87 -3.81 -2.83 -21.23
CA THR A 87 -4.18 -2.72 -19.82
C THR A 87 -2.99 -2.27 -18.96
N PRO A 88 -3.23 -1.79 -17.72
CA PRO A 88 -2.16 -1.50 -16.77
C PRO A 88 -1.19 -2.67 -16.55
N LEU A 89 -1.70 -3.90 -16.44
CA LEU A 89 -0.91 -5.10 -16.20
C LEU A 89 -0.10 -5.51 -17.43
N GLU A 90 -0.67 -5.43 -18.63
CA GLU A 90 0.04 -5.71 -19.88
C GLU A 90 1.18 -4.72 -20.14
N PHE A 91 1.09 -3.50 -19.61
CA PHE A 91 2.15 -2.50 -19.70
C PHE A 91 3.25 -2.68 -18.64
N GLN A 92 3.04 -3.52 -17.63
CA GLN A 92 4.00 -3.72 -16.53
C GLN A 92 5.40 -4.16 -16.99
N PRO A 93 5.58 -5.05 -17.97
CA PRO A 93 6.92 -5.40 -18.45
C PRO A 93 7.72 -4.18 -18.96
N ARG A 94 7.07 -3.26 -19.68
CA ARG A 94 7.71 -2.02 -20.14
C ARG A 94 8.03 -1.06 -19.00
N LEU A 95 7.20 -1.01 -17.96
CA LEU A 95 7.51 -0.27 -16.73
C LEU A 95 8.77 -0.82 -16.05
N ASN A 96 8.91 -2.15 -16.01
CA ASN A 96 10.08 -2.80 -15.42
C ASN A 96 11.35 -2.52 -16.22
N GLU A 97 11.26 -2.48 -17.55
CA GLU A 97 12.38 -2.08 -18.43
C GLU A 97 12.76 -0.61 -18.22
N LEU A 98 11.78 0.28 -18.04
CA LEU A 98 12.01 1.70 -17.83
C LEU A 98 12.56 2.03 -16.43
N PHE A 99 12.15 1.25 -15.42
CA PHE A 99 12.52 1.43 -14.02
C PHE A 99 13.07 0.13 -13.40
N PRO A 100 14.22 -0.37 -13.87
CA PRO A 100 14.72 -1.71 -13.50
C PRO A 100 15.05 -1.85 -12.01
N THR A 101 15.39 -0.75 -11.33
CA THR A 101 15.66 -0.74 -9.89
C THR A 101 14.42 -0.54 -9.01
N LEU A 102 13.26 -0.26 -9.61
CA LEU A 102 12.00 0.07 -8.92
C LEU A 102 10.84 -0.84 -9.39
N MET A 103 11.14 -2.08 -9.76
CA MET A 103 10.14 -3.04 -10.22
C MET A 103 9.08 -3.32 -9.14
N THR A 104 9.49 -3.42 -7.88
CA THR A 104 8.58 -3.63 -6.74
C THR A 104 7.62 -2.45 -6.58
N GLU A 105 8.14 -1.22 -6.59
CA GLU A 105 7.36 0.00 -6.45
C GLU A 105 6.38 0.19 -7.63
N THR A 106 6.85 0.01 -8.86
CA THR A 106 5.98 0.14 -10.04
C THR A 106 4.88 -0.93 -10.06
N THR A 107 5.19 -2.17 -9.65
CA THR A 107 4.20 -3.25 -9.51
C THR A 107 3.17 -2.92 -8.44
N LEU A 108 3.58 -2.42 -7.27
CA LEU A 108 2.68 -2.00 -6.21
C LEU A 108 1.69 -0.92 -6.69
N LEU A 109 2.20 0.11 -7.37
CA LEU A 109 1.37 1.20 -7.89
C LEU A 109 0.36 0.71 -8.95
N THR A 110 0.79 -0.18 -9.86
CA THR A 110 -0.07 -0.78 -10.87
C THR A 110 -1.16 -1.62 -10.23
N ASN A 111 -0.80 -2.55 -9.32
CA ASN A 111 -1.76 -3.43 -8.67
C ASN A 111 -2.77 -2.63 -7.84
N THR A 112 -2.31 -1.63 -7.08
CA THR A 112 -3.20 -0.76 -6.30
C THR A 112 -4.20 -0.01 -7.20
N TYR A 113 -3.74 0.50 -8.34
CA TYR A 113 -4.62 1.15 -9.32
C TYR A 113 -5.67 0.17 -9.88
N VAL A 114 -5.26 -1.06 -10.19
CA VAL A 114 -6.14 -2.11 -10.68
C VAL A 114 -7.20 -2.48 -9.64
N SER A 115 -6.80 -2.71 -8.39
CA SER A 115 -7.73 -2.96 -7.27
C SER A 115 -8.79 -1.86 -7.14
N ILE A 116 -8.38 -0.58 -7.20
CA ILE A 116 -9.30 0.55 -7.16
C ILE A 116 -10.26 0.60 -8.35
N ARG A 117 -9.82 0.15 -9.52
CA ARG A 117 -10.70 0.06 -10.70
C ARG A 117 -11.79 -0.98 -10.52
N TYR A 118 -11.54 -2.02 -9.72
CA TYR A 118 -12.49 -3.08 -9.39
C TYR A 118 -13.20 -2.87 -8.04
N GLY A 119 -13.01 -1.72 -7.39
CA GLY A 119 -13.74 -1.34 -6.17
C GLY A 119 -13.09 -1.78 -4.86
N GLU A 120 -11.86 -2.29 -4.91
CA GLU A 120 -11.04 -2.59 -3.75
C GLU A 120 -10.25 -1.34 -3.32
N TYR A 121 -10.09 -1.13 -2.03
CA TYR A 121 -9.41 0.05 -1.48
C TYR A 121 -8.40 -0.36 -0.41
N PRO A 122 -7.29 0.37 -0.26
CA PRO A 122 -6.43 0.21 0.90
C PRO A 122 -7.26 0.37 2.17
N GLU A 123 -7.13 -0.59 3.08
CA GLU A 123 -7.92 -0.66 4.31
C GLU A 123 -7.19 0.02 5.47
N THR A 124 -5.87 0.16 5.35
CA THR A 124 -5.00 0.65 6.42
C THR A 124 -4.20 1.89 6.04
N LEU A 125 -3.82 2.68 7.06
CA LEU A 125 -2.91 3.81 6.88
C LEU A 125 -1.50 3.36 6.45
N ASP A 126 -1.09 2.16 6.87
CA ASP A 126 0.20 1.58 6.52
C ASP A 126 0.29 1.28 5.02
N GLU A 127 -0.73 0.65 4.44
CA GLU A 127 -0.80 0.42 2.99
C GLU A 127 -0.75 1.74 2.20
N MET A 128 -1.49 2.76 2.64
CA MET A 128 -1.46 4.09 2.03
C MET A 128 -0.07 4.74 2.11
N GLN A 129 0.65 4.52 3.21
CA GLN A 129 2.01 5.01 3.39
C GLN A 129 2.98 4.29 2.45
N GLN A 130 2.90 2.96 2.34
CA GLN A 130 3.70 2.18 1.40
C GLN A 130 3.50 2.62 -0.06
N ILE A 131 2.24 2.85 -0.46
CA ILE A 131 1.90 3.39 -1.79
C ILE A 131 2.53 4.77 -2.00
N HIS A 132 2.51 5.61 -0.97
CA HIS A 132 3.08 6.95 -1.05
C HIS A 132 4.60 6.91 -1.21
N GLU A 133 5.30 6.11 -0.41
CA GLU A 133 6.76 5.94 -0.47
C GLU A 133 7.21 5.35 -1.81
N ALA A 134 6.48 4.34 -2.31
CA ALA A 134 6.71 3.78 -3.63
C ALA A 134 6.58 4.86 -4.71
N TRP A 135 5.54 5.68 -4.65
CA TRP A 135 5.37 6.79 -5.58
C TRP A 135 6.50 7.81 -5.50
N GLU A 136 6.96 8.18 -4.31
CA GLU A 136 8.04 9.15 -4.16
C GLU A 136 9.34 8.70 -4.83
N LYS A 137 9.72 7.43 -4.63
CA LYS A 137 10.88 6.83 -5.28
C LYS A 137 10.75 6.88 -6.81
N VAL A 138 9.63 6.39 -7.35
CA VAL A 138 9.38 6.34 -8.80
C VAL A 138 9.36 7.75 -9.40
N ASN A 139 8.66 8.70 -8.76
CA ASN A 139 8.58 10.08 -9.24
C ASN A 139 9.94 10.79 -9.21
N LYS A 140 10.78 10.53 -8.20
CA LYS A 140 12.14 11.07 -8.13
C LYS A 140 12.99 10.56 -9.30
N THR A 141 13.07 9.24 -9.46
CA THR A 141 13.85 8.61 -10.53
C THR A 141 13.36 9.01 -11.92
N ALA A 142 12.04 9.04 -12.14
CA ALA A 142 11.47 9.48 -13.42
C ALA A 142 11.88 10.92 -13.77
N ARG A 143 11.86 11.85 -12.80
CA ARG A 143 12.28 13.24 -13.03
C ARG A 143 13.77 13.35 -13.35
N GLU A 144 14.60 12.53 -12.72
CA GLU A 144 16.04 12.46 -13.01
C GLU A 144 16.27 11.98 -14.45
N LEU A 145 15.64 10.87 -14.85
CA LEU A 145 15.73 10.34 -16.21
C LEU A 145 15.24 11.35 -17.27
N ILE A 146 14.09 12.01 -17.03
CA ILE A 146 13.55 13.03 -17.95
C ILE A 146 14.53 14.19 -18.11
N ARG A 147 15.19 14.62 -17.02
CA ARG A 147 16.21 15.68 -17.07
C ARG A 147 17.42 15.24 -17.88
N GLU A 148 17.91 14.02 -17.67
CA GLU A 148 19.05 13.48 -18.43
C GLU A 148 18.74 13.36 -19.92
N GLN A 149 17.56 12.86 -20.27
CA GLN A 149 17.08 12.77 -21.65
C GLN A 149 17.05 14.16 -22.32
N LYS A 150 16.51 15.18 -21.64
CA LYS A 150 16.48 16.56 -22.14
C LYS A 150 17.87 17.16 -22.32
N LYS A 151 18.82 16.86 -21.41
CA LYS A 151 20.21 17.29 -21.56
C LYS A 151 20.84 16.69 -22.81
N ARG A 152 20.68 15.37 -23.03
CA ARG A 152 21.21 14.67 -24.21
C ARG A 152 20.69 15.27 -25.52
N MET A 153 19.40 15.63 -25.59
CA MET A 153 18.81 16.25 -26.77
C MET A 153 19.28 17.68 -27.06
N ARG A 154 19.79 18.42 -26.07
CA ARG A 154 20.29 19.80 -26.26
C ARG A 154 21.73 19.87 -26.73
N THR A 155 22.48 18.77 -26.61
CA THR A 155 23.90 18.68 -26.98
C THR A 155 24.07 18.28 -28.46
N TYR A 156 22.98 18.02 -29.18
CA TYR A 156 22.93 17.70 -30.60
C TYR A 156 22.24 18.84 -31.35
#